data_AF-A0A7C1LJ04-F1
#
_entry.id   AF-A0A7C1LJ04-F1
#
_cell.length_a   1.000
_cell.length_b   1.000
_cell.length_c   1.000
_cell.angle_alpha   90.00
_cell.angle_beta   90.00
_cell.angle_gamma   90.00
#
_symmetry.space_group_name_H-M   'P 1'
#
loop_
_entity.id
_entity.type
_entity.pdbx_description
1 polymer ?
#
loop_
_entity_poly.entity_id
_entity_poly.type
_entity_poly.pdbx_seq_one_letter_code
_entity_poly.pdbx_strand_id
1 'polypeptide(L)'
;MNELVFKVNEYITLKLRYGNTNIYVKNILFNQCKFLLLNIPVENISKFDEIQSIDEAAEILDKSMEGRSRKNILIPPEQEFWGHCSNLQAWTELNYDTRVLHSNLSFPLLKELTKAGDPIAKRVFKEEIANRFLEGKITQKLYLVKEKYLDHLNKEELESLIEDYIDSLKNLKYSEEKDQEIKYVIEIGLKYIKEEIVKKLIEKYKDFNPNDIIALNELGKVFRTMNYYDQAIITFKKAIEVDKYYFPSWINLSDTYGYMGKIRRSIRVIKEVLKFYPRKSIILDYLGHIYWELGFLHSDFKYYDKAIKVYKQTLKKYPEDPEIYQRWCGLGDAYRGKEDFDKAVDAYFKALKNNKKDLFSLNELINIYNKKGDIEKVIFLCKQALSICPSFCPPLEVLYNIYCKRKDYDNAIKICQKALEYDIKEKNFIFPADWVRLGKAFYKKGAHSEAIKAFIRALKIAPRDQEIMKHLRDVIWEIFAMRLNVPDFLLIDDQKLIKRLFHNFFV
;
A
#
# COMPACT_ATOMS: atom_id res chain seq x y z
N MET A 1 -35.94 9.88 35.59
CA MET A 1 -36.32 10.51 34.31
C MET A 1 -36.40 9.39 33.29
N ASN A 2 -37.55 9.21 32.65
CA ASN A 2 -37.71 8.21 31.61
C ASN A 2 -36.81 8.56 30.43
N GLU A 3 -35.98 7.61 30.00
CA GLU A 3 -35.18 7.74 28.80
C GLU A 3 -36.12 7.66 27.59
N LEU A 4 -36.29 8.77 26.86
CA LEU A 4 -37.01 8.71 25.59
C LEU A 4 -36.10 8.03 24.56
N VAL A 5 -36.63 6.98 23.93
CA VAL A 5 -35.95 6.22 22.89
C VAL A 5 -36.84 6.18 21.67
N PHE A 6 -36.30 6.56 20.52
CA PHE A 6 -36.98 6.48 19.23
C PHE A 6 -36.13 5.68 18.26
N LYS A 7 -36.69 4.60 17.72
CA LYS A 7 -36.03 3.77 16.72
C LYS A 7 -36.51 4.21 15.35
N VAL A 8 -35.61 4.79 14.56
CA VAL A 8 -35.89 5.27 13.20
C VAL A 8 -35.95 4.08 12.24
N ASN A 9 -34.94 3.22 12.28
CA ASN A 9 -34.89 1.97 11.51
C ASN A 9 -34.03 0.92 12.22
N GLU A 10 -33.65 -0.16 11.53
CA GLU A 10 -32.82 -1.21 12.12
C GLU A 10 -31.39 -0.77 12.50
N TYR A 11 -30.90 0.33 11.93
CA TYR A 11 -29.55 0.87 12.16
C TYR A 11 -29.56 2.09 13.09
N ILE A 12 -30.51 3.01 12.94
CA ILE A 12 -30.54 4.31 13.61
C ILE A 12 -31.48 4.31 14.80
N THR A 13 -30.99 4.77 15.95
CA THR A 13 -31.79 4.99 17.15
C THR A 13 -31.42 6.31 17.80
N LEU A 14 -32.40 7.09 18.22
CA LEU A 14 -32.21 8.31 18.99
C LEU A 14 -32.57 8.08 20.45
N LYS A 15 -31.79 8.68 21.36
CA LYS A 15 -32.05 8.64 22.81
C LYS A 15 -31.88 10.02 23.44
N LEU A 16 -32.88 10.47 24.19
CA LEU A 16 -32.78 11.68 25.00
C LEU A 16 -32.14 11.33 26.35
N ARG A 17 -30.92 11.84 26.59
CA ARG A 17 -30.19 11.62 27.84
C ARG A 17 -29.68 12.95 28.39
N TYR A 18 -30.00 13.24 29.65
CA TYR A 18 -29.54 14.45 30.34
C TYR A 18 -29.84 15.75 29.56
N GLY A 19 -31.01 15.82 28.92
CA GLY A 19 -31.42 16.97 28.11
C GLY A 19 -30.77 17.06 26.72
N ASN A 20 -29.97 16.07 26.31
CA ASN A 20 -29.35 16.03 24.99
C ASN A 20 -29.88 14.86 24.16
N THR A 21 -30.32 15.16 22.94
CA THR A 21 -30.64 14.15 21.93
C THR A 21 -29.35 13.51 21.43
N ASN A 22 -29.25 12.19 21.44
CA ASN A 22 -28.09 11.41 20.99
C ASN A 22 -28.47 10.45 19.87
N ILE A 23 -27.67 10.36 18.82
CA ILE A 23 -27.91 9.46 17.67
C ILE A 23 -26.99 8.25 17.85
N TYR A 24 -27.52 7.06 17.62
CA TYR A 24 -26.79 5.80 17.67
C TYR A 24 -26.94 5.07 16.34
N VAL A 25 -25.83 4.52 15.85
CA VAL A 25 -25.78 3.62 14.69
C VAL A 25 -25.39 2.24 15.19
N LYS A 26 -26.26 1.23 15.04
CA LYS A 26 -26.10 -0.12 15.62
C LYS A 26 -25.62 -0.09 17.09
N ASN A 27 -26.29 0.72 17.92
CA ASN A 27 -25.98 0.93 19.33
C ASN A 27 -24.64 1.62 19.65
N ILE A 28 -23.89 2.07 18.65
CA ILE A 28 -22.68 2.88 18.84
C ILE A 28 -23.06 4.36 18.77
N LEU A 29 -22.63 5.15 19.75
CA LEU A 29 -22.90 6.59 19.79
C LEU A 29 -22.23 7.29 18.60
N PHE A 30 -23.02 8.00 17.80
CA PHE A 30 -22.54 8.84 16.71
C PHE A 30 -22.29 10.26 17.23
N ASN A 31 -21.01 10.63 17.36
CA ASN A 31 -20.58 11.87 18.00
C ASN A 31 -20.12 12.90 16.96
N GLN A 32 -21.08 13.57 16.31
CA GLN A 32 -20.85 14.67 15.37
C GLN A 32 -21.72 15.87 15.78
N CYS A 33 -21.22 17.09 15.56
CA CYS A 33 -21.97 18.32 15.81
C CYS A 33 -23.26 18.37 14.96
N LYS A 34 -24.40 18.69 15.58
CA LYS A 34 -25.75 18.54 15.01
C LYS A 34 -26.36 19.84 14.49
N PHE A 35 -25.53 20.84 14.22
CA PHE A 35 -26.04 22.20 14.08
C PHE A 35 -26.50 22.45 12.66
N LEU A 36 -27.83 22.41 12.49
CA LEU A 36 -28.55 23.36 11.66
C LEU A 36 -30.03 23.34 12.08
N LEU A 37 -30.48 24.40 12.76
CA LEU A 37 -31.90 24.65 12.95
C LEU A 37 -32.23 25.87 12.11
N LEU A 38 -32.81 25.62 10.93
CA LEU A 38 -33.23 26.67 10.01
C LEU A 38 -34.42 27.41 10.64
N ASN A 39 -34.15 28.54 11.28
CA ASN A 39 -35.20 29.41 11.79
C ASN A 39 -35.57 30.43 10.71
N ILE A 40 -36.59 30.11 9.92
CA ILE A 40 -37.08 30.95 8.83
C ILE A 40 -38.27 31.77 9.36
N PRO A 41 -38.16 33.10 9.51
CA PRO A 41 -39.30 33.94 9.85
C PRO A 41 -40.41 33.79 8.81
N VAL A 42 -41.68 33.79 9.23
CA VAL A 42 -42.85 33.61 8.35
C VAL A 42 -42.82 34.58 7.15
N GLU A 43 -42.35 35.80 7.39
CA GLU A 43 -42.20 36.88 6.40
C GLU A 43 -41.17 36.57 5.29
N ASN A 44 -40.26 35.62 5.53
CA ASN A 44 -39.21 35.23 4.60
C ASN A 44 -39.44 33.84 3.98
N ILE A 45 -40.54 33.14 4.29
CA ILE A 45 -40.83 31.79 3.77
C ILE A 45 -40.78 31.75 2.24
N SER A 46 -41.31 32.78 1.57
CA SER A 46 -41.33 32.86 0.11
C SER A 46 -39.94 32.89 -0.54
N LYS A 47 -38.89 33.28 0.18
CA LYS A 47 -37.49 33.22 -0.29
C LYS A 47 -36.94 31.79 -0.31
N PHE A 48 -37.67 30.84 0.28
CA PHE A 48 -37.30 29.44 0.37
C PHE A 48 -38.28 28.53 -0.39
N ASP A 49 -39.21 29.07 -1.19
CA ASP A 49 -40.11 28.26 -2.01
C ASP A 49 -39.39 27.55 -3.17
N GLU A 50 -38.20 28.03 -3.55
CA GLU A 50 -37.41 27.53 -4.70
C GLU A 50 -36.11 26.77 -4.30
N ILE A 51 -35.86 26.54 -3.00
CA ILE A 51 -34.64 25.81 -2.57
C ILE A 51 -34.67 24.34 -2.99
N GLN A 52 -33.53 23.83 -3.42
CA GLN A 52 -33.35 22.45 -3.85
C GLN A 52 -32.71 21.58 -2.77
N SER A 53 -32.11 22.17 -1.73
CA SER A 53 -31.50 21.44 -0.61
C SER A 53 -31.43 22.23 0.69
N ILE A 54 -31.24 21.52 1.81
CA ILE A 54 -30.98 22.14 3.12
C ILE A 54 -29.63 22.89 3.14
N ASP A 55 -28.61 22.41 2.43
CA ASP A 55 -27.32 23.11 2.33
C ASP A 55 -27.49 24.46 1.60
N GLU A 56 -28.31 24.54 0.55
CA GLU A 56 -28.65 25.80 -0.14
C GLU A 56 -29.40 26.77 0.79
N ALA A 57 -30.39 26.26 1.53
CA ALA A 57 -31.09 27.06 2.53
C ALA A 57 -30.15 27.60 3.62
N ALA A 58 -29.15 26.80 4.02
CA ALA A 58 -28.13 27.20 4.98
C ALA A 58 -27.24 28.33 4.43
N GLU A 59 -26.77 28.22 3.18
CA GLU A 59 -25.94 29.24 2.52
C GLU A 59 -26.68 30.59 2.39
N ILE A 60 -27.97 30.57 2.04
CA ILE A 60 -28.82 31.78 1.96
C ILE A 60 -28.90 32.51 3.31
N LEU A 61 -28.82 31.77 4.42
CA LEU A 61 -28.95 32.32 5.77
C LEU A 61 -27.62 32.82 6.38
N ASP A 62 -26.46 32.60 5.73
CA ASP A 62 -25.20 32.59 6.48
C ASP A 62 -24.44 33.93 6.58
N LYS A 63 -24.31 34.38 7.85
CA LYS A 63 -23.18 35.10 8.48
C LYS A 63 -23.46 35.55 9.93
N SER A 64 -24.68 35.35 10.47
CA SER A 64 -25.02 35.87 11.83
C SER A 64 -25.49 34.82 12.84
N MET A 65 -25.72 33.57 12.44
CA MET A 65 -26.38 32.56 13.29
C MET A 65 -25.46 31.44 13.78
N GLU A 66 -24.30 31.20 13.14
CA GLU A 66 -23.31 30.25 13.68
C GLU A 66 -22.61 30.76 14.95
N GLY A 67 -22.50 32.09 15.10
CA GLY A 67 -21.76 32.73 16.19
C GLY A 67 -22.61 33.35 17.31
N ARG A 68 -23.94 33.41 17.19
CA ARG A 68 -24.79 34.06 18.21
C ARG A 68 -25.65 33.05 18.93
N SER A 69 -25.03 32.44 19.94
CA SER A 69 -25.62 32.12 21.25
C SER A 69 -27.03 31.52 21.22
N ARG A 70 -27.14 30.27 21.70
CA ARG A 70 -28.34 29.56 22.21
C ARG A 70 -29.39 30.41 22.98
N LYS A 71 -29.14 31.69 23.29
CA LYS A 71 -29.95 32.52 24.19
C LYS A 71 -31.33 32.90 23.69
N ASN A 72 -31.68 32.79 22.40
CA ASN A 72 -32.94 33.37 21.92
C ASN A 72 -34.01 32.39 21.43
N ILE A 73 -33.78 31.07 21.45
CA ILE A 73 -34.84 30.09 21.15
C ILE A 73 -34.76 28.96 22.19
N LEU A 74 -35.62 29.05 23.21
CA LEU A 74 -35.69 28.08 24.30
C LEU A 74 -36.64 26.93 23.89
N ILE A 75 -36.20 26.05 22.97
CA ILE A 75 -36.97 24.84 22.64
C ILE A 75 -36.80 23.83 23.79
N PRO A 76 -37.87 23.29 24.39
CA PRO A 76 -37.76 22.22 25.38
C PRO A 76 -37.00 21.01 24.82
N PRO A 77 -36.12 20.34 25.60
CA PRO A 77 -35.33 19.20 25.12
C PRO A 77 -36.14 18.06 24.49
N GLU A 78 -37.36 17.82 24.99
CA GLU A 78 -38.27 16.81 24.43
C GLU A 78 -38.82 17.22 23.05
N GLN A 79 -39.14 18.51 22.86
CA GLN A 79 -39.62 19.01 21.57
C GLN A 79 -38.50 19.03 20.53
N GLU A 80 -37.28 19.39 20.94
CA GLU A 80 -36.10 19.28 20.09
C GLU A 80 -35.83 17.81 19.71
N PHE A 81 -35.95 16.89 20.67
CA PHE A 81 -35.79 15.45 20.44
C PHE A 81 -36.73 14.93 19.36
N TRP A 82 -38.02 15.26 19.43
CA TRP A 82 -38.99 14.85 18.40
C TRP A 82 -38.73 15.50 17.05
N GLY A 83 -38.24 16.75 17.01
CA GLY A 83 -37.78 17.38 15.77
C GLY A 83 -36.64 16.62 15.09
N HIS A 84 -35.59 16.26 15.85
CA HIS A 84 -34.49 15.43 15.34
C HIS A 84 -34.95 14.05 14.88
N CYS A 85 -35.88 13.43 15.62
CA CYS A 85 -36.46 12.14 15.24
C CYS A 85 -37.22 12.24 13.92
N SER A 86 -38.06 13.26 13.76
CA SER A 86 -38.83 13.51 12.54
C SER A 86 -37.93 13.75 11.33
N ASN A 87 -36.88 14.56 11.49
CA ASN A 87 -35.95 14.86 10.39
C ASN A 87 -35.19 13.61 9.94
N LEU A 88 -34.68 12.80 10.87
CA LEU A 88 -33.99 11.55 10.53
C LEU A 88 -34.94 10.50 9.98
N GLN A 89 -36.18 10.42 10.48
CA GLN A 89 -37.20 9.53 9.94
C GLN A 89 -37.47 9.87 8.47
N ALA A 90 -37.78 11.14 8.16
CA ALA A 90 -38.01 11.61 6.81
C ALA A 90 -36.81 11.36 5.90
N TRP A 91 -35.59 11.64 6.38
CA TRP A 91 -34.36 11.36 5.64
C TRP A 91 -34.20 9.86 5.30
N THR A 92 -34.53 8.97 6.23
CA THR A 92 -34.48 7.51 5.98
C THR A 92 -35.57 7.01 5.04
N GLU A 93 -36.78 7.56 5.13
CA GLU A 93 -37.92 7.22 4.25
C GLU A 93 -37.68 7.68 2.81
N LEU A 94 -36.93 8.77 2.63
CA LEU A 94 -36.47 9.25 1.33
C LEU A 94 -35.16 8.60 0.89
N ASN A 95 -34.88 7.38 1.38
CA ASN A 95 -33.71 6.59 1.01
C ASN A 95 -32.38 7.36 1.16
N TYR A 96 -32.24 8.14 2.24
CA TYR A 96 -31.06 8.92 2.56
C TYR A 96 -30.71 10.06 1.59
N ASP A 97 -31.70 10.62 0.89
CA ASP A 97 -31.52 11.80 0.03
C ASP A 97 -30.77 12.92 0.75
N THR A 98 -29.57 13.25 0.26
CA THR A 98 -28.65 14.22 0.89
C THR A 98 -29.16 15.66 0.82
N ARG A 99 -30.19 15.94 0.02
CA ARG A 99 -30.85 17.25 -0.03
C ARG A 99 -31.73 17.52 1.19
N VAL A 100 -32.18 16.46 1.86
CA VAL A 100 -33.15 16.50 2.98
C VAL A 100 -32.47 16.67 4.34
N LEU A 101 -31.15 16.51 4.41
CA LEU A 101 -30.40 16.64 5.65
C LEU A 101 -29.04 17.28 5.38
N HIS A 102 -28.71 18.34 6.13
CA HIS A 102 -27.48 19.11 5.95
C HIS A 102 -26.22 18.22 5.89
N SER A 103 -25.33 18.52 4.96
CA SER A 103 -24.15 17.72 4.62
C SER A 103 -23.22 17.40 5.80
N ASN A 104 -23.08 18.34 6.75
CA ASN A 104 -22.29 18.12 7.98
C ASN A 104 -22.80 16.96 8.86
N LEU A 105 -24.07 16.60 8.74
CA LEU A 105 -24.68 15.48 9.46
C LEU A 105 -24.91 14.28 8.54
N SER A 106 -25.50 14.48 7.37
CA SER A 106 -25.88 13.39 6.46
C SER A 106 -24.66 12.62 5.95
N PHE A 107 -23.58 13.29 5.56
CA PHE A 107 -22.42 12.64 4.95
C PHE A 107 -21.60 11.79 5.94
N PRO A 108 -21.27 12.25 7.17
CA PRO A 108 -20.64 11.39 8.17
C PRO A 108 -21.58 10.29 8.69
N LEU A 109 -22.89 10.53 8.75
CA LEU A 109 -23.85 9.51 9.17
C LEU A 109 -23.97 8.38 8.13
N LEU A 110 -23.99 8.70 6.83
CA LEU A 110 -23.90 7.73 5.72
C LEU A 110 -22.64 6.85 5.82
N LYS A 111 -21.50 7.43 6.21
CA LYS A 111 -20.24 6.68 6.43
C LYS A 111 -20.41 5.64 7.54
N GLU A 112 -20.97 6.02 8.68
CA GLU A 112 -21.18 5.09 9.80
C GLU A 112 -22.25 4.04 9.50
N LEU A 113 -23.32 4.39 8.78
CA LEU A 113 -24.33 3.44 8.30
C LEU A 113 -23.75 2.42 7.33
N THR A 114 -22.87 2.87 6.43
CA THR A 114 -22.14 1.98 5.51
C THR A 114 -21.28 0.97 6.29
N LYS A 115 -20.55 1.41 7.32
CA LYS A 115 -19.78 0.52 8.21
C LYS A 115 -20.69 -0.44 8.99
N ALA A 116 -21.88 0.01 9.36
CA ALA A 116 -22.88 -0.81 10.02
C ALA A 116 -23.53 -1.84 9.09
N GLY A 117 -23.30 -1.76 7.77
CA GLY A 117 -23.76 -2.73 6.79
C GLY A 117 -25.11 -2.40 6.14
N ASP A 118 -25.57 -1.15 6.24
CA ASP A 118 -26.78 -0.70 5.55
C ASP A 118 -26.52 -0.61 4.03
N PRO A 119 -27.22 -1.41 3.19
CA PRO A 119 -26.98 -1.45 1.76
C PRO A 119 -27.45 -0.19 1.02
N ILE A 120 -28.53 0.46 1.48
CA ILE A 120 -29.05 1.69 0.86
C ILE A 120 -28.09 2.82 1.17
N ALA A 121 -27.68 2.96 2.44
CA ALA A 121 -26.72 3.97 2.85
C ALA A 121 -25.39 3.78 2.12
N LYS A 122 -24.91 2.54 1.95
CA LYS A 122 -23.70 2.25 1.18
C LYS A 122 -23.78 2.73 -0.26
N ARG A 123 -24.91 2.52 -0.94
CA ARG A 123 -25.11 2.98 -2.32
C ARG A 123 -25.09 4.51 -2.39
N VAL A 124 -25.93 5.16 -1.59
CA VAL A 124 -26.06 6.63 -1.55
C VAL A 124 -24.75 7.30 -1.15
N PHE A 125 -24.02 6.72 -0.20
CA PHE A 125 -22.72 7.21 0.22
C PHE A 125 -21.70 7.23 -0.92
N LYS A 126 -21.66 6.18 -1.74
CA LYS A 126 -20.76 6.12 -2.90
C LYS A 126 -21.15 7.12 -3.99
N GLU A 127 -22.45 7.24 -4.28
CA GLU A 127 -22.99 8.23 -5.22
C GLU A 127 -22.63 9.66 -4.76
N GLU A 128 -22.78 9.95 -3.46
CA GLU A 128 -22.45 11.25 -2.89
C GLU A 128 -20.94 11.55 -2.91
N ILE A 129 -20.09 10.54 -2.69
CA ILE A 129 -18.63 10.68 -2.88
C ILE A 129 -18.33 11.06 -4.33
N ALA A 130 -18.95 10.39 -5.30
CA ALA A 130 -18.75 10.66 -6.72
C ALA A 130 -19.20 12.08 -7.10
N ASN A 131 -20.42 12.47 -6.70
CA ASN A 131 -20.98 13.80 -6.96
C ASN A 131 -20.09 14.91 -6.38
N ARG A 132 -19.70 14.78 -5.11
CA ARG A 132 -18.80 15.75 -4.46
C ARG A 132 -17.43 15.80 -5.11
N PHE A 133 -16.94 14.70 -5.66
CA PHE A 133 -15.66 14.67 -6.35
C PHE A 133 -15.72 15.32 -7.73
N LEU A 134 -16.80 15.09 -8.49
CA LEU A 134 -16.96 15.65 -9.84
C LEU A 134 -17.36 17.13 -9.78
N GLU A 135 -18.41 17.45 -9.03
CA GLU A 135 -19.10 18.75 -9.06
C GLU A 135 -18.69 19.68 -7.90
N GLY A 136 -18.11 19.12 -6.84
CA GLY A 136 -17.78 19.88 -5.63
C GLY A 136 -16.67 20.93 -5.82
N LYS A 137 -16.63 21.93 -4.94
CA LYS A 137 -15.54 22.92 -4.86
C LYS A 137 -14.23 22.24 -4.44
N ILE A 138 -13.06 22.83 -4.73
CA ILE A 138 -11.76 22.20 -4.41
C ILE A 138 -11.64 21.80 -2.94
N THR A 139 -12.18 22.60 -2.02
CA THR A 139 -12.20 22.32 -0.57
C THR A 139 -12.97 21.04 -0.23
N GLN A 140 -14.07 20.77 -0.94
CA GLN A 140 -14.86 19.55 -0.76
C GLN A 140 -14.10 18.34 -1.30
N LYS A 141 -13.45 18.44 -2.47
CA LYS A 141 -12.61 17.38 -3.03
C LYS A 141 -11.42 17.05 -2.13
N LEU A 142 -10.73 18.08 -1.63
CA LEU A 142 -9.62 17.92 -0.67
C LEU A 142 -10.09 17.25 0.63
N TYR A 143 -11.27 17.64 1.14
CA TYR A 143 -11.87 17.03 2.32
C TYR A 143 -12.16 15.53 2.12
N LEU A 144 -12.74 15.14 0.97
CA LEU A 144 -13.00 13.73 0.66
C LEU A 144 -11.74 12.88 0.80
N VAL A 145 -10.61 13.39 0.31
CA VAL A 145 -9.39 12.60 0.28
C VAL A 145 -8.64 12.64 1.61
N LYS A 146 -8.58 13.81 2.27
CA LYS A 146 -7.96 13.95 3.61
C LYS A 146 -8.61 12.98 4.61
N GLU A 147 -9.93 12.87 4.56
CA GLU A 147 -10.72 12.00 5.43
C GLU A 147 -10.92 10.58 4.85
N LYS A 148 -10.17 10.25 3.78
CA LYS A 148 -10.10 8.93 3.14
C LYS A 148 -11.46 8.39 2.70
N TYR A 149 -12.33 9.25 2.22
CA TYR A 149 -13.63 8.84 1.66
C TYR A 149 -13.45 8.02 0.37
N LEU A 150 -12.46 8.33 -0.47
CA LEU A 150 -12.18 7.55 -1.68
C LEU A 150 -11.80 6.09 -1.41
N ASP A 151 -11.26 5.76 -0.22
CA ASP A 151 -10.93 4.38 0.17
C ASP A 151 -12.20 3.48 0.30
N HIS A 152 -13.40 4.07 0.27
CA HIS A 152 -14.68 3.36 0.31
C HIS A 152 -15.19 2.97 -1.09
N LEU A 153 -14.54 3.49 -2.14
CA LEU A 153 -14.74 3.06 -3.52
C LEU A 153 -13.84 1.85 -3.81
N ASN A 154 -14.36 0.88 -4.53
CA ASN A 154 -13.51 -0.16 -5.10
C ASN A 154 -12.69 0.39 -6.28
N LYS A 155 -11.80 -0.43 -6.81
CA LYS A 155 -10.90 -0.02 -7.89
C LYS A 155 -11.68 0.39 -9.14
N GLU A 156 -12.69 -0.37 -9.53
CA GLU A 156 -13.50 -0.12 -10.72
C GLU A 156 -14.33 1.18 -10.60
N GLU A 157 -14.88 1.44 -9.42
CA GLU A 157 -15.63 2.67 -9.11
C GLU A 157 -14.72 3.90 -9.14
N LEU A 158 -13.51 3.79 -8.58
CA LEU A 158 -12.52 4.87 -8.63
C LEU A 158 -12.01 5.11 -10.05
N GLU A 159 -11.83 4.05 -10.85
CA GLU A 159 -11.47 4.14 -12.26
C GLU A 159 -12.55 4.90 -13.05
N SER A 160 -13.83 4.53 -12.89
CA SER A 160 -14.96 5.22 -13.53
C SER A 160 -15.01 6.70 -13.14
N LEU A 161 -14.87 6.99 -11.84
CA LEU A 161 -14.91 8.36 -11.33
C LEU A 161 -13.81 9.24 -11.92
N ILE A 162 -12.60 8.68 -12.11
CA ILE A 162 -11.48 9.41 -12.72
C ILE A 162 -11.70 9.58 -14.23
N GLU A 163 -12.30 8.62 -14.92
CA GLU A 163 -12.66 8.78 -16.34
C GLU A 163 -13.68 9.91 -16.54
N ASP A 164 -14.73 9.95 -15.72
CA ASP A 164 -15.72 11.05 -15.72
C ASP A 164 -15.04 12.40 -15.42
N TYR A 165 -14.08 12.40 -14.49
CA TYR A 165 -13.29 13.58 -14.18
C TYR A 165 -12.46 14.05 -15.38
N ILE A 166 -11.76 13.15 -16.08
CA ILE A 166 -10.98 13.48 -17.29
C ILE A 166 -11.87 14.12 -18.35
N ASP A 167 -13.09 13.61 -18.53
CA ASP A 167 -14.06 14.15 -19.48
C ASP A 167 -14.52 15.57 -19.11
N SER A 168 -14.65 15.87 -17.80
CA SER A 168 -14.94 17.22 -17.31
C SER A 168 -13.84 18.24 -17.61
N LEU A 169 -12.60 17.78 -17.90
CA LEU A 169 -11.47 18.66 -18.19
C LEU A 169 -11.46 19.21 -19.64
N LYS A 170 -12.46 18.88 -20.46
CA LYS A 170 -12.53 19.36 -21.85
C LYS A 170 -12.71 20.88 -21.90
N ASN A 171 -11.90 21.56 -22.72
CA ASN A 171 -11.97 22.99 -23.01
C ASN A 171 -11.81 23.94 -21.80
N LEU A 172 -11.22 23.47 -20.70
CA LEU A 172 -10.93 24.32 -19.54
C LEU A 172 -9.80 25.31 -19.84
N LYS A 173 -9.99 26.55 -19.42
CA LYS A 173 -8.92 27.56 -19.38
C LYS A 173 -8.09 27.38 -18.11
N TYR A 174 -6.81 27.71 -18.20
CA TYR A 174 -5.89 27.66 -17.07
C TYR A 174 -6.39 28.50 -15.88
N SER A 175 -6.33 27.91 -14.68
CA SER A 175 -6.44 28.61 -13.39
C SER A 175 -5.59 27.87 -12.36
N GLU A 176 -4.99 28.60 -11.41
CA GLU A 176 -4.12 28.01 -10.38
C GLU A 176 -4.87 27.01 -9.49
N GLU A 177 -6.12 27.31 -9.14
CA GLU A 177 -6.97 26.42 -8.36
C GLU A 177 -7.19 25.09 -9.11
N LYS A 178 -7.48 25.15 -10.42
CA LYS A 178 -7.70 23.94 -11.21
C LYS A 178 -6.40 23.17 -11.49
N ASP A 179 -5.28 23.87 -11.62
CA ASP A 179 -3.94 23.27 -11.71
C ASP A 179 -3.63 22.39 -10.48
N GLN A 180 -3.86 22.93 -9.29
CA GLN A 180 -3.68 22.19 -8.03
C GLN A 180 -4.65 21.01 -7.92
N GLU A 181 -5.90 21.19 -8.32
CA GLU A 181 -6.90 20.13 -8.33
C GLU A 181 -6.49 18.95 -9.22
N ILE A 182 -6.08 19.22 -10.47
CA ILE A 182 -5.73 18.14 -11.40
C ILE A 182 -4.46 17.41 -10.95
N LYS A 183 -3.44 18.13 -10.47
CA LYS A 183 -2.23 17.51 -9.86
C LYS A 183 -2.58 16.53 -8.77
N TYR A 184 -3.54 16.92 -7.93
CA TYR A 184 -3.99 16.08 -6.85
C TYR A 184 -4.70 14.82 -7.34
N VAL A 185 -5.55 14.93 -8.36
CA VAL A 185 -6.17 13.75 -8.98
C VAL A 185 -5.13 12.85 -9.63
N ILE A 186 -4.05 13.39 -10.20
CA ILE A 186 -2.92 12.61 -10.71
C ILE A 186 -2.23 11.82 -9.59
N GLU A 187 -1.98 12.42 -8.44
CA GLU A 187 -1.35 11.74 -7.29
C GLU A 187 -2.19 10.55 -6.79
N ILE A 188 -3.51 10.74 -6.70
CA ILE A 188 -4.46 9.67 -6.36
C ILE A 188 -4.42 8.59 -7.45
N GLY A 189 -4.43 9.04 -8.72
CA GLY A 189 -4.37 8.19 -9.90
C GLY A 189 -3.18 7.22 -9.83
N LEU A 190 -1.98 7.77 -9.66
CA LEU A 190 -0.71 7.04 -9.58
C LEU A 190 -0.68 5.99 -8.46
N LYS A 191 -1.47 6.18 -7.40
CA LYS A 191 -1.46 5.30 -6.22
C LYS A 191 -2.46 4.14 -6.31
N TYR A 192 -3.62 4.35 -6.93
CA TYR A 192 -4.76 3.45 -6.73
C TYR A 192 -5.36 2.83 -8.01
N ILE A 193 -5.10 3.38 -9.19
CA ILE A 193 -5.74 2.93 -10.45
C ILE A 193 -4.73 2.45 -11.50
N LYS A 194 -5.23 1.89 -12.60
CA LYS A 194 -4.40 1.40 -13.71
C LYS A 194 -3.64 2.52 -14.42
N GLU A 195 -2.41 2.20 -14.83
CA GLU A 195 -1.51 3.13 -15.53
C GLU A 195 -2.12 3.75 -16.81
N GLU A 196 -2.98 3.05 -17.54
CA GLU A 196 -3.62 3.59 -18.75
C GLU A 196 -4.55 4.78 -18.46
N ILE A 197 -5.33 4.72 -17.37
CA ILE A 197 -6.23 5.83 -17.00
C ILE A 197 -5.40 7.01 -16.49
N VAL A 198 -4.36 6.73 -15.69
CA VAL A 198 -3.42 7.76 -15.23
C VAL A 198 -2.73 8.43 -16.40
N LYS A 199 -2.31 7.68 -17.42
CA LYS A 199 -1.73 8.21 -18.65
C LYS A 199 -2.69 9.19 -19.34
N LYS A 200 -3.95 8.79 -19.57
CA LYS A 200 -4.98 9.68 -20.15
C LYS A 200 -5.15 10.97 -19.34
N LEU A 201 -5.19 10.86 -18.02
CA LEU A 201 -5.31 12.01 -17.12
C LEU A 201 -4.12 12.96 -17.25
N ILE A 202 -2.90 12.45 -17.22
CA ILE A 202 -1.71 13.31 -17.30
C ILE A 202 -1.55 13.89 -18.72
N GLU A 203 -1.91 13.15 -19.78
CA GLU A 203 -1.97 13.68 -21.15
C GLU A 203 -2.94 14.86 -21.24
N LYS A 204 -4.14 14.73 -20.65
CA LYS A 204 -5.12 15.81 -20.60
C LYS A 204 -4.61 17.01 -19.80
N TYR A 205 -3.94 16.77 -18.68
CA TYR A 205 -3.31 17.81 -17.89
C TYR A 205 -2.16 18.50 -18.64
N LYS A 206 -1.39 17.78 -19.46
CA LYS A 206 -0.35 18.36 -20.31
C LYS A 206 -0.93 19.33 -21.34
N ASP A 207 -2.14 19.08 -21.84
CA ASP A 207 -2.81 20.02 -22.75
C ASP A 207 -3.27 21.29 -22.00
N PHE A 208 -3.62 21.16 -20.72
CA PHE A 208 -4.00 22.26 -19.83
C PHE A 208 -2.81 23.09 -19.34
N ASN A 209 -1.71 22.44 -18.95
CA ASN A 209 -0.46 23.06 -18.51
C ASN A 209 0.76 22.36 -19.16
N PRO A 210 1.16 22.77 -20.37
CA PRO A 210 2.14 22.05 -21.18
C PRO A 210 3.59 22.11 -20.70
N ASN A 211 3.89 23.00 -19.75
CA ASN A 211 5.23 23.25 -19.22
C ASN A 211 5.34 22.86 -17.74
N ASP A 212 4.38 22.11 -17.20
CA ASP A 212 4.54 21.55 -15.87
C ASP A 212 5.59 20.43 -15.86
N ILE A 213 6.76 20.74 -15.31
CA ILE A 213 7.91 19.83 -15.27
C ILE A 213 7.60 18.58 -14.44
N ILE A 214 6.84 18.71 -13.34
CA ILE A 214 6.49 17.58 -12.47
C ILE A 214 5.56 16.64 -13.23
N ALA A 215 4.54 17.16 -13.89
CA ALA A 215 3.62 16.33 -14.65
C ALA A 215 4.26 15.71 -15.90
N LEU A 216 5.14 16.42 -16.61
CA LEU A 216 5.92 15.84 -17.70
C LEU A 216 6.81 14.70 -17.18
N ASN A 217 7.43 14.86 -16.01
CA ASN A 217 8.22 13.81 -15.38
C ASN A 217 7.37 12.60 -14.98
N GLU A 218 6.20 12.81 -14.39
CA GLU A 218 5.28 11.72 -14.04
C GLU A 218 4.70 11.01 -15.27
N LEU A 219 4.32 11.75 -16.32
CA LEU A 219 3.90 11.17 -17.59
C LEU A 219 4.98 10.29 -18.22
N GLY A 220 6.24 10.76 -18.20
CA GLY A 220 7.37 9.99 -18.67
C GLY A 220 7.55 8.68 -17.89
N LYS A 221 7.34 8.71 -16.56
CA LYS A 221 7.41 7.50 -15.70
C LYS A 221 6.30 6.52 -16.07
N VAL A 222 5.07 7.00 -16.24
CA VAL A 222 3.91 6.18 -16.65
C VAL A 222 4.15 5.57 -18.03
N PHE A 223 4.65 6.34 -19.00
CA PHE A 223 5.02 5.76 -20.30
C PHE A 223 6.08 4.65 -20.16
N ARG A 224 7.09 4.85 -19.30
CA ARG A 224 8.14 3.86 -19.08
C ARG A 224 7.61 2.58 -18.44
N THR A 225 6.75 2.65 -17.43
CA THR A 225 6.17 1.45 -16.78
C THR A 225 5.29 0.65 -17.74
N MET A 226 4.61 1.34 -18.65
CA MET A 226 3.84 0.75 -19.75
C MET A 226 4.71 0.25 -20.92
N ASN A 227 6.05 0.31 -20.82
CA ASN A 227 7.02 -0.02 -21.86
C ASN A 227 6.96 0.86 -23.14
N TYR A 228 6.28 2.02 -23.08
CA TYR A 228 6.29 3.04 -24.13
C TYR A 228 7.54 3.92 -24.04
N TYR A 229 8.71 3.28 -24.22
CA TYR A 229 10.01 3.87 -23.97
C TYR A 229 10.32 5.10 -24.84
N ASP A 230 9.89 5.11 -26.10
CA ASP A 230 10.16 6.25 -27.00
C ASP A 230 9.35 7.49 -26.58
N GLN A 231 8.07 7.30 -26.23
CA GLN A 231 7.23 8.37 -25.66
C GLN A 231 7.79 8.86 -24.32
N ALA A 232 8.26 7.95 -23.46
CA ALA A 232 8.92 8.32 -22.20
C ALA A 232 10.15 9.21 -22.46
N ILE A 233 11.03 8.82 -23.40
CA ILE A 233 12.22 9.60 -23.77
C ILE A 233 11.83 11.00 -24.26
N ILE A 234 10.86 11.11 -25.17
CA ILE A 234 10.39 12.40 -25.69
C ILE A 234 9.88 13.28 -24.54
N THR A 235 9.08 12.69 -23.66
CA THR A 235 8.47 13.41 -22.53
C THR A 235 9.51 13.89 -21.52
N PHE A 236 10.47 13.05 -21.14
CA PHE A 236 11.55 13.46 -20.25
C PHE A 236 12.47 14.52 -20.87
N LYS A 237 12.76 14.43 -22.17
CA LYS A 237 13.52 15.47 -22.87
C LYS A 237 12.78 16.81 -22.86
N LYS A 238 11.46 16.80 -23.07
CA LYS A 238 10.64 18.01 -22.94
C LYS A 238 10.71 18.58 -21.52
N ALA A 239 10.61 17.75 -20.48
CA ALA A 239 10.77 18.21 -19.09
C ALA A 239 12.14 18.88 -18.84
N ILE A 240 13.21 18.31 -19.41
CA ILE A 240 14.57 18.86 -19.35
C ILE A 240 14.71 20.17 -20.15
N GLU A 241 14.02 20.30 -21.27
CA GLU A 241 13.99 21.55 -22.06
C GLU A 241 13.29 22.68 -21.30
N VAL A 242 12.22 22.36 -20.56
CA VAL A 242 11.52 23.32 -19.70
C VAL A 242 12.40 23.73 -18.52
N ASP A 243 12.99 22.77 -17.81
CA ASP A 243 13.97 23.05 -16.76
C ASP A 243 15.09 22.00 -16.70
N LYS A 244 16.26 22.39 -17.20
CA LYS A 244 17.47 21.57 -17.17
C LYS A 244 18.01 21.32 -15.75
N TYR A 245 17.58 22.10 -14.76
CA TYR A 245 17.98 21.96 -13.36
C TYR A 245 17.11 20.96 -12.59
N TYR A 246 15.99 20.51 -13.16
CA TYR A 246 15.18 19.44 -12.59
C TYR A 246 15.82 18.07 -12.84
N PHE A 247 16.82 17.71 -12.03
CA PHE A 247 17.57 16.46 -12.14
C PHE A 247 16.74 15.16 -12.13
N PRO A 248 15.53 15.06 -11.51
CA PRO A 248 14.73 13.85 -11.60
C PRO A 248 14.40 13.43 -13.04
N SER A 249 14.14 14.38 -13.94
CA SER A 249 13.89 14.06 -15.36
C SER A 249 15.13 13.53 -16.07
N TRP A 250 16.32 13.98 -15.69
CA TRP A 250 17.58 13.42 -16.19
C TRP A 250 17.81 11.98 -15.72
N ILE A 251 17.56 11.69 -14.44
CA ILE A 251 17.66 10.33 -13.87
C ILE A 251 16.65 9.42 -14.57
N ASN A 252 15.39 9.81 -14.64
CA ASN A 252 14.36 9.00 -15.28
C ASN A 252 14.61 8.81 -16.79
N LEU A 253 15.15 9.80 -17.51
CA LEU A 253 15.60 9.63 -18.90
C LEU A 253 16.75 8.62 -18.98
N SER A 254 17.72 8.73 -18.07
CA SER A 254 18.86 7.81 -18.00
C SER A 254 18.38 6.39 -17.83
N ASP A 255 17.43 6.17 -16.92
CA ASP A 255 17.04 4.80 -16.60
C ASP A 255 15.96 4.23 -17.53
N THR A 256 15.19 5.08 -18.22
CA THR A 256 14.51 4.71 -19.49
C THR A 256 15.49 4.11 -20.51
N TYR A 257 16.66 4.73 -20.72
CA TYR A 257 17.69 4.13 -21.58
C TYR A 257 18.27 2.84 -21.00
N GLY A 258 18.35 2.72 -19.67
CA GLY A 258 18.74 1.49 -18.96
C GLY A 258 17.79 0.33 -19.24
N TYR A 259 16.48 0.51 -19.08
CA TYR A 259 15.46 -0.49 -19.41
C TYR A 259 15.49 -0.95 -20.87
N MET A 260 15.86 -0.05 -21.80
CA MET A 260 16.07 -0.40 -23.21
C MET A 260 17.40 -1.13 -23.49
N GLY A 261 18.23 -1.40 -22.47
CA GLY A 261 19.59 -1.92 -22.62
C GLY A 261 20.58 -0.93 -23.24
N LYS A 262 20.20 0.33 -23.45
CA LYS A 262 21.00 1.39 -24.08
C LYS A 262 21.91 2.07 -23.04
N ILE A 263 22.68 1.29 -22.29
CA ILE A 263 23.39 1.77 -21.10
C ILE A 263 24.44 2.85 -21.42
N ARG A 264 25.08 2.82 -22.60
CA ARG A 264 25.98 3.91 -23.04
C ARG A 264 25.27 5.26 -23.17
N ARG A 265 23.99 5.28 -23.55
CA ARG A 265 23.17 6.51 -23.60
C ARG A 265 22.81 6.95 -22.19
N SER A 266 22.42 6.02 -21.31
CA SER A 266 22.22 6.25 -19.87
C SER A 266 23.41 7.00 -19.24
N ILE A 267 24.64 6.49 -19.40
CA ILE A 267 25.85 7.17 -18.91
C ILE A 267 26.02 8.58 -19.48
N ARG A 268 25.74 8.77 -20.77
CA ARG A 268 25.86 10.09 -21.41
C ARG A 268 24.91 11.09 -20.74
N VAL A 269 23.65 10.70 -20.53
CA VAL A 269 22.64 11.51 -19.85
C VAL A 269 23.10 11.89 -18.44
N ILE A 270 23.59 10.92 -17.64
CA ILE A 270 24.08 11.21 -16.29
C ILE A 270 25.33 12.10 -16.27
N LYS A 271 26.23 11.93 -17.24
CA LYS A 271 27.39 12.81 -17.38
C LYS A 271 27.00 14.24 -17.74
N GLU A 272 25.95 14.43 -18.53
CA GLU A 272 25.42 15.77 -18.81
C GLU A 272 24.85 16.42 -17.55
N VAL A 273 24.01 15.71 -16.78
CA VAL A 273 23.45 16.30 -15.54
C VAL A 273 24.54 16.59 -14.49
N LEU A 274 25.63 15.81 -14.45
CA LEU A 274 26.81 16.08 -13.60
C LEU A 274 27.56 17.37 -13.97
N LYS A 275 27.41 17.91 -15.18
CA LYS A 275 28.00 19.23 -15.53
C LYS A 275 27.32 20.36 -14.75
N PHE A 276 26.01 20.24 -14.53
CA PHE A 276 25.22 21.19 -13.74
C PHE A 276 25.29 20.90 -12.24
N TYR A 277 25.43 19.62 -11.88
CA TYR A 277 25.44 19.15 -10.50
C TYR A 277 26.69 18.34 -10.13
N PRO A 278 27.91 18.91 -10.27
CA PRO A 278 29.17 18.18 -10.05
C PRO A 278 29.39 17.77 -8.58
N ARG A 279 28.55 18.30 -7.68
CA ARG A 279 28.59 18.03 -6.25
C ARG A 279 27.29 17.47 -5.68
N LYS A 280 26.39 16.93 -6.52
CA LYS A 280 25.20 16.25 -6.01
C LYS A 280 25.50 14.77 -5.83
N SER A 281 25.54 14.32 -4.59
CA SER A 281 25.93 12.95 -4.22
C SER A 281 25.05 11.89 -4.89
N ILE A 282 23.73 12.08 -4.87
CA ILE A 282 22.74 11.18 -5.51
C ILE A 282 23.06 10.88 -6.98
N ILE A 283 23.53 11.87 -7.75
CA ILE A 283 23.82 11.71 -9.18
C ILE A 283 25.14 10.94 -9.39
N LEU A 284 26.13 11.15 -8.51
CA LEU A 284 27.36 10.38 -8.52
C LEU A 284 27.09 8.92 -8.13
N ASP A 285 26.23 8.70 -7.13
CA ASP A 285 25.81 7.36 -6.72
C ASP A 285 25.11 6.63 -7.87
N TYR A 286 24.23 7.35 -8.58
CA TYR A 286 23.56 6.86 -9.79
C TYR A 286 24.56 6.45 -10.89
N LEU A 287 25.59 7.27 -11.13
CA LEU A 287 26.65 6.93 -12.08
C LEU A 287 27.43 5.68 -11.66
N GLY A 288 27.71 5.53 -10.35
CA GLY A 288 28.33 4.34 -9.78
C GLY A 288 27.50 3.08 -10.06
N HIS A 289 26.19 3.16 -9.84
CA HIS A 289 25.25 2.07 -10.09
C HIS A 289 25.21 1.67 -11.55
N ILE A 290 25.11 2.62 -12.49
CA ILE A 290 25.12 2.31 -13.93
C ILE A 290 26.44 1.65 -14.36
N TYR A 291 27.58 2.05 -13.79
CA TYR A 291 28.84 1.37 -14.08
C TYR A 291 28.89 -0.04 -13.50
N TRP A 292 28.32 -0.26 -12.32
CA TRP A 292 28.20 -1.60 -11.77
C TRP A 292 27.32 -2.51 -12.65
N GLU A 293 26.16 -2.02 -13.09
CA GLU A 293 25.27 -2.75 -14.00
C GLU A 293 25.96 -3.14 -15.32
N LEU A 294 26.78 -2.26 -15.89
CA LEU A 294 27.59 -2.59 -17.07
C LEU A 294 28.62 -3.68 -16.80
N GLY A 295 29.26 -3.64 -15.63
CA GLY A 295 30.21 -4.67 -15.22
C GLY A 295 29.51 -6.02 -15.11
N PHE A 296 28.30 -6.03 -14.56
CA PHE A 296 27.47 -7.22 -14.44
C PHE A 296 27.00 -7.75 -15.80
N LEU A 297 26.43 -6.89 -16.66
CA LEU A 297 25.89 -7.30 -17.94
C LEU A 297 26.95 -7.82 -18.91
N HIS A 298 28.13 -7.21 -18.92
CA HIS A 298 29.22 -7.58 -19.84
C HIS A 298 30.28 -8.49 -19.21
N SER A 299 30.14 -8.84 -17.92
CA SER A 299 31.18 -9.52 -17.15
C SER A 299 32.56 -8.86 -17.30
N ASP A 300 32.59 -7.53 -17.38
CA ASP A 300 33.79 -6.75 -17.69
C ASP A 300 34.26 -5.96 -16.47
N PHE A 301 35.40 -6.38 -15.92
CA PHE A 301 36.03 -5.79 -14.74
C PHE A 301 36.34 -4.31 -14.89
N LYS A 302 36.52 -3.80 -16.11
CA LYS A 302 36.76 -2.39 -16.39
C LYS A 302 35.61 -1.50 -15.90
N TYR A 303 34.37 -1.98 -15.95
CA TYR A 303 33.22 -1.20 -15.50
C TYR A 303 33.04 -1.28 -14.00
N TYR A 304 33.34 -2.42 -13.37
CA TYR A 304 33.43 -2.47 -11.91
C TYR A 304 34.52 -1.55 -11.37
N ASP A 305 35.67 -1.42 -12.03
CA ASP A 305 36.71 -0.46 -11.65
C ASP A 305 36.23 0.99 -11.72
N LYS A 306 35.41 1.33 -12.72
CA LYS A 306 34.78 2.65 -12.79
C LYS A 306 33.77 2.86 -11.67
N ALA A 307 32.94 1.86 -11.36
CA ALA A 307 32.00 1.91 -10.24
C ALA A 307 32.72 2.12 -8.90
N ILE A 308 33.75 1.30 -8.62
CA ILE A 308 34.61 1.41 -7.44
C ILE A 308 35.22 2.81 -7.33
N LYS A 309 35.75 3.35 -8.44
CA LYS A 309 36.33 4.69 -8.47
C LYS A 309 35.29 5.76 -8.10
N VAL A 310 34.09 5.70 -8.68
CA VAL A 310 33.01 6.64 -8.39
C VAL A 310 32.60 6.53 -6.92
N TYR A 311 32.27 5.34 -6.42
CA TYR A 311 31.85 5.15 -5.02
C TYR A 311 32.91 5.63 -4.02
N LYS A 312 34.19 5.29 -4.22
CA LYS A 312 35.28 5.78 -3.35
C LYS A 312 35.41 7.30 -3.36
N GLN A 313 35.28 7.93 -4.52
CA GLN A 313 35.33 9.39 -4.64
C GLN A 313 34.15 10.04 -3.92
N THR A 314 32.95 9.49 -4.08
CA THR A 314 31.75 10.00 -3.41
C THR A 314 31.83 9.81 -1.89
N LEU A 315 32.25 8.64 -1.42
CA LEU A 315 32.48 8.35 0.01
C LEU A 315 33.49 9.33 0.65
N LYS A 316 34.58 9.65 -0.05
CA LYS A 316 35.57 10.63 0.43
C LYS A 316 34.99 12.05 0.50
N LYS A 317 34.11 12.40 -0.43
CA LYS A 317 33.57 13.76 -0.57
C LYS A 317 32.40 14.04 0.35
N TYR A 318 31.60 13.02 0.68
CA TYR A 318 30.43 13.13 1.55
C TYR A 318 30.46 12.06 2.65
N PRO A 319 31.42 12.14 3.59
CA PRO A 319 31.57 11.15 4.66
C PRO A 319 30.46 11.19 5.72
N GLU A 320 29.66 12.26 5.76
CA GLU A 320 28.59 12.49 6.75
C GLU A 320 27.18 12.39 6.14
N ASP A 321 27.07 11.95 4.89
CA ASP A 321 25.78 11.82 4.22
C ASP A 321 24.92 10.73 4.90
N PRO A 322 23.64 11.00 5.21
CA PRO A 322 22.74 10.01 5.82
C PRO A 322 22.63 8.71 5.02
N GLU A 323 22.78 8.76 3.70
CA GLU A 323 22.68 7.61 2.80
C GLU A 323 24.04 6.96 2.51
N ILE A 324 25.09 7.28 3.29
CA ILE A 324 26.44 6.74 3.09
C ILE A 324 26.49 5.21 3.09
N TYR A 325 25.58 4.55 3.82
CA TYR A 325 25.52 3.08 3.84
C TYR A 325 25.25 2.51 2.44
N GLN A 326 24.39 3.14 1.63
CA GLN A 326 24.08 2.69 0.26
C GLN A 326 25.32 2.72 -0.64
N ARG A 327 26.21 3.69 -0.43
CA ARG A 327 27.49 3.79 -1.15
C ARG A 327 28.46 2.70 -0.76
N TRP A 328 28.50 2.34 0.52
CA TRP A 328 29.25 1.18 0.98
C TRP A 328 28.68 -0.12 0.41
N CYS A 329 27.36 -0.26 0.30
CA CYS A 329 26.72 -1.40 -0.39
C CYS A 329 27.15 -1.47 -1.85
N GLY A 330 26.99 -0.37 -2.61
CA GLY A 330 27.37 -0.33 -4.03
C GLY A 330 28.87 -0.57 -4.26
N LEU A 331 29.73 -0.12 -3.34
CA LEU A 331 31.15 -0.46 -3.36
C LEU A 331 31.39 -1.95 -3.11
N GLY A 332 30.65 -2.55 -2.17
CA GLY A 332 30.66 -4.00 -1.91
C GLY A 332 30.22 -4.82 -3.12
N ASP A 333 29.15 -4.39 -3.78
CA ASP A 333 28.63 -5.01 -5.01
C ASP A 333 29.65 -4.97 -6.14
N ALA A 334 30.34 -3.85 -6.32
CA ALA A 334 31.37 -3.69 -7.33
C ALA A 334 32.63 -4.53 -7.02
N TYR A 335 33.01 -4.67 -5.75
CA TYR A 335 34.08 -5.59 -5.36
C TYR A 335 33.69 -7.05 -5.53
N ARG A 336 32.46 -7.42 -5.18
CA ARG A 336 31.92 -8.78 -5.40
C ARG A 336 31.91 -9.11 -6.90
N GLY A 337 31.50 -8.18 -7.75
CA GLY A 337 31.53 -8.35 -9.20
C GLY A 337 32.94 -8.57 -9.77
N LYS A 338 33.97 -8.03 -9.10
CA LYS A 338 35.40 -8.31 -9.39
C LYS A 338 35.94 -9.56 -8.70
N GLU A 339 35.10 -10.30 -7.98
CA GLU A 339 35.48 -11.46 -7.17
C GLU A 339 36.48 -11.12 -6.03
N ASP A 340 36.64 -9.83 -5.69
CA ASP A 340 37.43 -9.37 -4.55
C ASP A 340 36.58 -9.45 -3.29
N PHE A 341 36.32 -10.68 -2.84
CA PHE A 341 35.39 -10.96 -1.74
C PHE A 341 35.84 -10.34 -0.41
N ASP A 342 37.14 -10.16 -0.19
CA ASP A 342 37.63 -9.59 1.07
C ASP A 342 37.33 -8.09 1.16
N LYS A 343 37.52 -7.34 0.07
CA LYS A 343 37.10 -5.93 0.03
C LYS A 343 35.59 -5.77 -0.01
N ALA A 344 34.86 -6.70 -0.64
CA ALA A 344 33.41 -6.71 -0.62
C ALA A 344 32.88 -6.84 0.82
N VAL A 345 33.43 -7.79 1.58
CA VAL A 345 33.08 -8.01 3.00
C VAL A 345 33.35 -6.77 3.84
N ASP A 346 34.52 -6.14 3.71
CA ASP A 346 34.83 -4.89 4.43
C ASP A 346 33.82 -3.77 4.10
N ALA A 347 33.46 -3.62 2.82
CA ALA A 347 32.49 -2.63 2.39
C ALA A 347 31.09 -2.90 2.98
N TYR A 348 30.58 -4.14 2.93
CA TYR A 348 29.29 -4.48 3.52
C TYR A 348 29.26 -4.33 5.05
N PHE A 349 30.35 -4.65 5.76
CA PHE A 349 30.42 -4.37 7.19
C PHE A 349 30.40 -2.88 7.50
N LYS A 350 31.05 -2.05 6.66
CA LYS A 350 30.95 -0.58 6.78
C LYS A 350 29.54 -0.08 6.48
N ALA A 351 28.82 -0.67 5.53
CA ALA A 351 27.41 -0.39 5.32
C ALA A 351 26.60 -0.69 6.59
N LEU A 352 26.76 -1.88 7.17
CA LEU A 352 26.06 -2.29 8.39
C LEU A 352 26.43 -1.48 9.64
N LYS A 353 27.66 -0.96 9.70
CA LYS A 353 28.07 -0.03 10.77
C LYS A 353 27.25 1.26 10.72
N ASN A 354 26.95 1.76 9.52
CA ASN A 354 26.15 2.97 9.31
C ASN A 354 24.65 2.71 9.38
N ASN A 355 24.19 1.56 8.88
CA ASN A 355 22.80 1.11 8.97
C ASN A 355 22.72 -0.36 9.37
N LYS A 356 22.51 -0.61 10.67
CA LYS A 356 22.41 -1.97 11.23
C LYS A 356 21.21 -2.77 10.71
N LYS A 357 20.24 -2.12 10.08
CA LYS A 357 19.02 -2.74 9.54
C LYS A 357 19.09 -3.02 8.04
N ASP A 358 20.24 -2.81 7.40
CA ASP A 358 20.40 -3.09 5.97
C ASP A 358 20.38 -4.59 5.66
N LEU A 359 19.18 -5.11 5.37
CA LEU A 359 18.95 -6.51 5.02
C LEU A 359 19.71 -6.93 3.75
N PHE A 360 19.97 -6.00 2.83
CA PHE A 360 20.72 -6.29 1.60
C PHE A 360 22.17 -6.66 1.93
N SER A 361 22.91 -5.82 2.65
CA SER A 361 24.29 -6.15 3.06
C SER A 361 24.38 -7.42 3.90
N LEU A 362 23.40 -7.69 4.77
CA LEU A 362 23.35 -8.94 5.53
C LEU A 362 23.23 -10.15 4.60
N ASN A 363 22.34 -10.09 3.61
CA ASN A 363 22.15 -11.15 2.63
C ASN A 363 23.43 -11.41 1.81
N GLU A 364 24.10 -10.34 1.38
CA GLU A 364 25.34 -10.48 0.60
C GLU A 364 26.49 -11.06 1.41
N LEU A 365 26.62 -10.67 2.69
CA LEU A 365 27.59 -11.29 3.59
C LEU A 365 27.26 -12.78 3.84
N ILE A 366 25.98 -13.13 4.03
CA ILE A 366 25.53 -14.53 4.15
C ILE A 366 25.96 -15.32 2.92
N ASN A 367 25.70 -14.81 1.71
CA ASN A 367 26.08 -15.47 0.46
C ASN A 367 27.59 -15.68 0.35
N ILE A 368 28.39 -14.66 0.69
CA ILE A 368 29.85 -14.75 0.64
C ILE A 368 30.38 -15.76 1.66
N TYR A 369 29.94 -15.70 2.93
CA TYR A 369 30.41 -16.64 3.95
C TYR A 369 29.91 -18.07 3.74
N ASN A 370 28.73 -18.25 3.16
CA ASN A 370 28.23 -19.56 2.75
C ASN A 370 29.11 -20.18 1.66
N LYS A 371 29.55 -19.37 0.67
CA LYS A 371 30.55 -19.81 -0.34
C LYS A 371 31.91 -20.13 0.27
N LYS A 372 32.35 -19.36 1.29
CA LYS A 372 33.60 -19.62 2.03
C LYS A 372 33.51 -20.81 2.98
N GLY A 373 32.31 -21.36 3.22
CA GLY A 373 32.09 -22.47 4.15
C GLY A 373 32.12 -22.09 5.64
N ASP A 374 32.08 -20.80 5.98
CA ASP A 374 32.07 -20.32 7.37
C ASP A 374 30.65 -20.36 7.94
N ILE A 375 30.21 -21.57 8.32
CA ILE A 375 28.82 -21.83 8.74
C ILE A 375 28.45 -21.04 10.01
N GLU A 376 29.39 -20.83 10.94
CA GLU A 376 29.09 -20.12 12.19
C GLU A 376 28.82 -18.62 11.93
N LYS A 377 29.60 -17.97 11.05
CA LYS A 377 29.28 -16.60 10.64
C LYS A 377 27.96 -16.52 9.87
N VAL A 378 27.66 -17.50 9.03
CA VAL A 378 26.36 -17.57 8.33
C VAL A 378 25.22 -17.63 9.33
N ILE A 379 25.28 -18.50 10.34
CA ILE A 379 24.24 -18.60 11.37
C ILE A 379 24.08 -17.26 12.10
N PHE A 380 25.17 -16.61 12.49
CA PHE A 380 25.15 -15.32 13.16
C PHE A 380 24.44 -14.25 12.31
N LEU A 381 24.84 -14.10 11.05
CA LEU A 381 24.26 -13.12 10.14
C LEU A 381 22.79 -13.42 9.81
N CYS A 382 22.42 -14.69 9.63
CA CYS A 382 21.04 -15.09 9.45
C CYS A 382 20.18 -14.72 10.66
N LYS A 383 20.65 -14.99 11.89
CA LYS A 383 19.94 -14.60 13.12
C LYS A 383 19.78 -13.09 13.22
N GLN A 384 20.80 -12.31 12.83
CA GLN A 384 20.70 -10.86 12.77
C GLN A 384 19.64 -10.39 11.77
N ALA A 385 19.63 -10.92 10.55
CA ALA A 385 18.64 -10.57 9.53
C ALA A 385 17.20 -10.92 9.98
N LEU A 386 17.01 -12.11 10.55
CA LEU A 386 15.69 -12.56 11.03
C LEU A 386 15.23 -11.84 12.30
N SER A 387 16.13 -11.19 13.04
CA SER A 387 15.74 -10.29 14.14
C SER A 387 15.15 -8.97 13.65
N ILE A 388 15.51 -8.55 12.43
CA ILE A 388 14.98 -7.34 11.77
C ILE A 388 13.68 -7.67 11.05
N CYS A 389 13.69 -8.73 10.24
CA CYS A 389 12.52 -9.19 9.48
C CYS A 389 12.42 -10.73 9.59
N PRO A 390 11.56 -11.25 10.49
CA PRO A 390 11.44 -12.69 10.72
C PRO A 390 11.03 -13.51 9.50
N SER A 391 10.27 -12.93 8.57
CA SER A 391 9.84 -13.58 7.33
C SER A 391 10.75 -13.31 6.13
N PHE A 392 11.95 -12.74 6.34
CA PHE A 392 12.90 -12.53 5.25
C PHE A 392 13.43 -13.88 4.71
N CYS A 393 12.92 -14.27 3.54
CA CYS A 393 13.04 -15.63 3.02
C CYS A 393 14.48 -16.13 2.82
N PRO A 394 15.42 -15.38 2.19
CA PRO A 394 16.74 -15.96 1.89
C PRO A 394 17.52 -16.37 3.15
N PRO A 395 17.65 -15.54 4.22
CA PRO A 395 18.29 -15.99 5.45
C PRO A 395 17.49 -17.03 6.23
N LEU A 396 16.16 -17.01 6.16
CA LEU A 396 15.30 -18.02 6.79
C LEU A 396 15.56 -19.41 6.20
N GLU A 397 15.63 -19.50 4.88
CA GLU A 397 15.89 -20.76 4.17
C GLU A 397 17.30 -21.29 4.46
N VAL A 398 18.32 -20.43 4.41
CA VAL A 398 19.70 -20.81 4.73
C VAL A 398 19.78 -21.36 6.16
N LEU A 399 19.23 -20.65 7.14
CA LEU A 399 19.28 -21.05 8.54
C LEU A 399 18.46 -22.33 8.80
N TYR A 400 17.28 -22.46 8.19
CA TYR A 400 16.45 -23.66 8.24
C TYR A 400 17.22 -24.89 7.71
N ASN A 401 17.86 -24.76 6.54
CA ASN A 401 18.62 -25.84 5.94
C ASN A 401 19.82 -26.24 6.81
N ILE A 402 20.50 -25.28 7.43
CA ILE A 402 21.58 -25.54 8.39
C ILE A 402 21.07 -26.33 9.60
N TYR A 403 19.96 -25.90 10.21
CA TYR A 403 19.38 -26.60 11.35
C TYR A 403 18.90 -28.00 11.00
N CYS A 404 18.24 -28.18 9.85
CA CYS A 404 17.86 -29.52 9.36
C CYS A 404 19.08 -30.43 9.14
N LYS A 405 20.18 -29.92 8.57
CA LYS A 405 21.42 -30.70 8.39
C LYS A 405 22.04 -31.10 9.72
N ARG A 406 21.98 -30.22 10.74
CA ARG A 406 22.43 -30.49 12.11
C ARG A 406 21.47 -31.34 12.93
N LYS A 407 20.32 -31.75 12.35
CA LYS A 407 19.21 -32.42 13.04
C LYS A 407 18.62 -31.61 14.22
N ASP A 408 18.86 -30.30 14.23
CA ASP A 408 18.33 -29.36 15.21
C ASP A 408 16.93 -28.91 14.78
N TYR A 409 15.99 -29.85 14.80
CA TYR A 409 14.64 -29.61 14.28
C TYR A 409 13.85 -28.63 15.15
N ASP A 410 14.16 -28.55 16.45
CA ASP A 410 13.53 -27.60 17.37
C ASP A 410 13.79 -26.15 16.96
N ASN A 411 15.05 -25.80 16.67
CA ASN A 411 15.35 -24.46 16.18
C ASN A 411 14.81 -24.22 14.76
N ALA A 412 14.77 -25.23 13.89
CA ALA A 412 14.16 -25.14 12.57
C ALA A 412 12.65 -24.82 12.65
N ILE A 413 11.91 -25.48 13.55
CA ILE A 413 10.50 -25.22 13.82
C ILE A 413 10.32 -23.80 14.37
N LYS A 414 11.13 -23.43 15.36
CA LYS A 414 11.04 -22.12 16.04
C LYS A 414 11.19 -20.94 15.08
N ILE A 415 12.14 -20.99 14.16
CA ILE A 415 12.32 -19.89 13.18
C ILE A 415 11.16 -19.83 12.17
N CYS A 416 10.61 -20.97 11.75
CA CYS A 416 9.48 -21.01 10.82
C CYS A 416 8.20 -20.49 11.47
N GLN A 417 7.95 -20.84 12.74
CA GLN A 417 6.81 -20.34 13.49
C GLN A 417 6.87 -18.81 13.66
N LYS A 418 8.04 -18.28 14.05
CA LYS A 418 8.24 -16.83 14.18
C LYS A 418 8.00 -16.07 12.88
N ALA A 419 8.43 -16.61 11.73
CA ALA A 419 8.17 -16.02 10.43
C ALA A 419 6.67 -15.95 10.13
N LEU A 420 5.95 -17.06 10.33
CA LEU A 420 4.50 -17.14 10.12
C LEU A 420 3.71 -16.24 11.08
N GLU A 421 4.09 -16.19 12.36
CA GLU A 421 3.47 -15.31 13.34
C GLU A 421 3.62 -13.83 12.96
N TYR A 422 4.80 -13.44 12.47
CA TYR A 422 5.06 -12.09 11.98
C TYR A 422 4.17 -11.76 10.77
N ASP A 423 4.10 -12.64 9.76
CA ASP A 423 3.28 -12.38 8.57
C ASP A 423 1.78 -12.34 8.88
N ILE A 424 1.28 -13.18 9.79
CA ILE A 424 -0.11 -13.13 10.26
C ILE A 424 -0.38 -11.79 10.95
N LYS A 425 0.53 -11.34 11.81
CA LYS A 425 0.37 -10.09 12.58
C LYS A 425 0.38 -8.86 11.68
N GLU A 426 1.33 -8.79 10.74
CA GLU A 426 1.50 -7.67 9.81
C GLU A 426 0.54 -7.76 8.61
N LYS A 427 -0.31 -8.80 8.54
CA LYS A 427 -1.22 -9.10 7.42
C LYS A 427 -0.48 -9.22 6.08
N ASN A 428 0.76 -9.71 6.12
CA ASN A 428 1.52 -10.02 4.92
C ASN A 428 0.93 -11.23 4.20
N PHE A 429 1.23 -11.32 2.91
CA PHE A 429 0.91 -12.51 2.14
C PHE A 429 1.72 -13.71 2.62
N ILE A 430 1.06 -14.82 2.91
CA ILE A 430 1.70 -16.06 3.37
C ILE A 430 1.78 -17.03 2.20
N PHE A 431 2.98 -17.48 1.83
CA PHE A 431 3.15 -18.43 0.75
C PHE A 431 2.90 -19.86 1.25
N PRO A 432 2.38 -20.77 0.40
CA PRO A 432 2.27 -22.19 0.75
C PRO A 432 3.59 -22.80 1.21
N ALA A 433 4.71 -22.36 0.63
CA ALA A 433 6.06 -22.80 0.94
C ALA A 433 6.43 -22.59 2.43
N ASP A 434 5.89 -21.59 3.10
CA ASP A 434 6.20 -21.30 4.51
C ASP A 434 5.59 -22.34 5.45
N TRP A 435 4.33 -22.72 5.19
CA TRP A 435 3.68 -23.84 5.87
C TRP A 435 4.33 -25.17 5.53
N VAL A 436 4.77 -25.37 4.29
CA VAL A 436 5.50 -26.58 3.87
C VAL A 436 6.83 -26.71 4.60
N ARG A 437 7.59 -25.62 4.76
CA ARG A 437 8.86 -25.61 5.50
C ARG A 437 8.64 -26.02 6.96
N LEU A 438 7.62 -25.45 7.60
CA LEU A 438 7.23 -25.83 8.96
C LEU A 438 6.80 -27.30 9.06
N GLY A 439 5.99 -27.79 8.10
CA GLY A 439 5.55 -29.19 8.04
C GLY A 439 6.71 -30.16 7.85
N LYS A 440 7.66 -29.84 6.96
CA LYS A 440 8.90 -30.60 6.75
C LYS A 440 9.75 -30.65 8.03
N ALA A 441 9.81 -29.54 8.79
CA ALA A 441 10.52 -29.48 10.06
C ALA A 441 9.91 -30.42 11.12
N PHE A 442 8.58 -30.36 11.29
CA PHE A 442 7.85 -31.25 12.20
C PHE A 442 7.97 -32.72 11.79
N TYR A 443 7.86 -33.01 10.50
CA TYR A 443 8.01 -34.35 9.96
C TYR A 443 9.37 -34.96 10.31
N LYS A 444 10.46 -34.22 10.05
CA LYS A 444 11.82 -34.67 10.37
C LYS A 444 12.08 -34.85 11.88
N LYS A 445 11.33 -34.14 12.73
CA LYS A 445 11.34 -34.33 14.19
C LYS A 445 10.58 -35.57 14.66
N GLY A 446 9.71 -36.14 13.82
CA GLY A 446 8.75 -37.19 14.19
C GLY A 446 7.43 -36.66 14.76
N ALA A 447 7.20 -35.34 14.70
CA ALA A 447 5.96 -34.70 15.13
C ALA A 447 4.90 -34.77 14.01
N HIS A 448 4.44 -35.98 13.69
CA HIS A 448 3.63 -36.23 12.49
C HIS A 448 2.26 -35.51 12.51
N SER A 449 1.63 -35.33 13.68
CA SER A 449 0.34 -34.63 13.81
C SER A 449 0.48 -33.15 13.42
N GLU A 450 1.51 -32.49 13.91
CA GLU A 450 1.84 -31.10 13.64
C GLU A 450 2.26 -30.91 12.18
N ALA A 451 3.00 -31.86 11.62
CA ALA A 451 3.37 -31.87 10.20
C ALA A 451 2.11 -31.89 9.30
N ILE A 452 1.16 -32.79 9.59
CA ILE A 452 -0.12 -32.87 8.87
C ILE A 452 -0.88 -31.53 8.95
N LYS A 453 -1.00 -30.94 10.15
CA LYS A 453 -1.68 -29.64 10.34
C LYS A 453 -1.04 -28.55 9.48
N ALA A 454 0.29 -28.49 9.41
CA ALA A 454 1.01 -27.52 8.59
C ALA A 454 0.77 -27.75 7.09
N PHE A 455 0.86 -28.99 6.59
CA PHE A 455 0.58 -29.29 5.18
C PHE A 455 -0.88 -29.01 4.79
N ILE A 456 -1.85 -29.27 5.67
CA ILE A 456 -3.26 -28.89 5.43
C ILE A 456 -3.41 -27.37 5.31
N ARG A 457 -2.73 -26.59 6.16
CA ARG A 457 -2.74 -25.12 6.04
C ARG A 457 -2.14 -24.66 4.71
N ALA A 458 -1.08 -25.32 4.24
CA ALA A 458 -0.51 -25.05 2.91
C ALA A 458 -1.52 -25.36 1.78
N LEU A 459 -2.23 -26.49 1.84
CA LEU A 459 -3.27 -26.88 0.88
C LEU A 459 -4.50 -25.97 0.89
N LYS A 460 -4.83 -25.33 2.01
CA LYS A 460 -5.89 -24.30 2.03
C LYS A 460 -5.55 -23.11 1.12
N ILE A 461 -4.27 -22.80 0.97
CA ILE A 461 -3.76 -21.72 0.11
C ILE A 461 -3.58 -22.23 -1.33
N ALA A 462 -3.04 -23.44 -1.51
CA ALA A 462 -2.82 -24.07 -2.81
C ALA A 462 -3.46 -25.47 -2.88
N PRO A 463 -4.80 -25.58 -3.11
CA PRO A 463 -5.53 -26.85 -2.98
C PRO A 463 -5.15 -27.96 -3.98
N ARG A 464 -4.48 -27.62 -5.08
CA ARG A 464 -4.12 -28.56 -6.16
C ARG A 464 -2.62 -28.79 -6.28
N ASP A 465 -1.83 -28.33 -5.30
CA ASP A 465 -0.38 -28.50 -5.33
C ASP A 465 0.01 -29.96 -5.08
N GLN A 466 0.60 -30.60 -6.10
CA GLN A 466 1.00 -32.01 -6.05
C GLN A 466 2.17 -32.28 -5.11
N GLU A 467 3.09 -31.32 -4.93
CA GLU A 467 4.23 -31.49 -4.03
C GLU A 467 3.75 -31.49 -2.57
N ILE A 468 2.84 -30.58 -2.22
CA ILE A 468 2.26 -30.52 -0.88
C ILE A 468 1.43 -31.78 -0.58
N MET A 469 0.63 -32.24 -1.54
CA MET A 469 -0.12 -33.51 -1.41
C MET A 469 0.82 -34.71 -1.24
N LYS A 470 1.95 -34.73 -1.94
CA LYS A 470 2.97 -35.78 -1.77
C LYS A 470 3.52 -35.78 -0.34
N HIS A 471 3.96 -34.64 0.18
CA HIS A 471 4.45 -34.56 1.56
C HIS A 471 3.42 -35.01 2.60
N LEU A 472 2.14 -34.62 2.42
CA LEU A 472 1.08 -35.07 3.30
C LEU A 472 0.87 -36.60 3.22
N ARG A 473 0.91 -37.18 2.01
CA ARG A 473 0.81 -38.64 1.82
C ARG A 473 1.97 -39.38 2.48
N ASP A 474 3.19 -38.89 2.33
CA ASP A 474 4.39 -39.50 2.92
C ASP A 474 4.25 -39.61 4.45
N VAL A 475 3.78 -38.54 5.11
CA VAL A 475 3.56 -38.53 6.57
C VAL A 475 2.45 -39.50 6.99
N ILE A 476 1.34 -39.52 6.26
CA ILE A 476 0.21 -40.41 6.58
C ILE A 476 0.63 -41.88 6.41
N TRP A 477 1.41 -42.17 5.37
CA TRP A 477 1.90 -43.52 5.12
C TRP A 477 2.84 -44.00 6.22
N GLU A 478 3.78 -43.17 6.66
CA GLU A 478 4.71 -43.52 7.75
C GLU A 478 3.96 -43.84 9.06
N ILE A 479 2.93 -43.05 9.43
CA ILE A 479 2.08 -43.34 10.59
C ILE A 479 1.38 -44.70 10.44
N PHE A 480 0.87 -45.00 9.25
CA PHE A 480 0.12 -46.23 8.99
C PHE A 480 1.04 -47.46 9.01
N ALA A 481 2.24 -47.35 8.42
CA ALA A 481 3.28 -48.37 8.47
C ALA A 481 3.72 -48.67 9.92
N MET A 482 3.93 -47.63 10.74
CA MET A 482 4.26 -47.79 12.17
C MET A 482 3.16 -48.51 12.96
N ARG A 483 1.88 -48.28 12.63
CA ARG A 483 0.74 -48.91 13.33
C ARG A 483 0.51 -50.37 12.96
N LEU A 484 0.90 -50.80 11.76
CA LEU A 484 0.64 -52.15 11.26
C LEU A 484 1.86 -53.08 11.27
N ASN A 485 3.05 -52.57 11.60
CA ASN A 485 4.28 -53.36 11.67
C ASN A 485 4.62 -54.10 10.35
N VAL A 486 4.28 -53.50 9.21
CA VAL A 486 4.47 -54.09 7.87
C VAL A 486 5.72 -53.49 7.22
N PRO A 487 6.72 -54.28 6.82
CA PRO A 487 7.83 -53.80 6.01
C PRO A 487 7.43 -53.81 4.52
N ASP A 488 7.53 -52.63 3.92
CA ASP A 488 7.65 -52.28 2.50
C ASP A 488 6.60 -52.77 1.46
N PHE A 489 6.24 -51.79 0.61
CA PHE A 489 5.43 -51.83 -0.61
C PHE A 489 3.89 -51.89 -0.48
N LEU A 490 3.27 -50.71 -0.56
CA LEU A 490 1.99 -50.49 -1.26
C LEU A 490 1.85 -49.00 -1.63
N LEU A 491 2.12 -48.67 -2.90
CA LEU A 491 1.72 -47.39 -3.49
C LEU A 491 0.19 -47.35 -3.52
N ILE A 492 -0.44 -46.56 -2.64
CA ILE A 492 -1.89 -46.35 -2.68
C ILE A 492 -2.17 -44.94 -3.19
N ASP A 493 -2.56 -44.87 -4.46
CA ASP A 493 -2.89 -43.65 -5.20
C ASP A 493 -4.40 -43.33 -5.13
N ASP A 494 -5.07 -43.65 -4.00
CA ASP A 494 -6.52 -43.52 -3.88
C ASP A 494 -6.96 -42.30 -3.06
N GLN A 495 -7.39 -41.24 -3.77
CA GLN A 495 -8.00 -40.03 -3.20
C GLN A 495 -9.20 -40.33 -2.28
N LYS A 496 -9.89 -41.48 -2.42
CA LYS A 496 -10.99 -41.88 -1.53
C LYS A 496 -10.50 -42.29 -0.14
N LEU A 497 -9.30 -42.84 0.00
CA LEU A 497 -8.75 -43.26 1.29
C LEU A 497 -8.35 -42.05 2.14
N ILE A 498 -7.78 -41.01 1.52
CA ILE A 498 -7.51 -39.71 2.17
C ILE A 498 -8.83 -39.12 2.70
N LYS A 499 -9.90 -39.12 1.89
CA LYS A 499 -11.24 -38.66 2.30
C LYS A 499 -11.81 -39.46 3.49
N ARG A 500 -11.58 -40.77 3.55
CA ARG A 500 -11.99 -41.62 4.69
C ARG A 500 -11.14 -41.39 5.95
N LEU A 501 -9.84 -41.18 5.80
CA LEU A 501 -8.93 -40.87 6.92
C LEU A 501 -9.22 -39.50 7.54
N PHE A 502 -9.63 -38.51 6.76
CA PHE A 502 -10.11 -37.22 7.26
C PHE A 502 -11.37 -37.32 8.12
N HIS A 503 -12.21 -38.34 7.91
CA HIS A 503 -13.43 -38.55 8.70
C HIS A 503 -13.15 -39.26 10.03
N ASN A 504 -12.14 -40.13 10.10
CA ASN A 504 -11.83 -40.94 11.28
C ASN A 504 -10.76 -40.34 12.23
N PHE A 505 -10.04 -39.29 11.83
CA PHE A 505 -9.01 -38.64 12.69
C PHE A 505 -9.55 -37.46 13.53
N PHE A 506 -10.82 -37.07 13.36
CA PHE A 506 -11.47 -35.96 14.06
C PHE A 506 -12.74 -36.38 14.83
N VAL A 507 -12.88 -37.67 15.14
CA VAL A 507 -13.84 -38.19 16.12
C VAL A 507 -13.08 -38.68 17.33
#